data_AF-A0A7V3RDP5-F1
#
_entry.id   AF-A0A7V3RDP5-F1
#
_cell.length_a   1.000
_cell.length_b   1.000
_cell.length_c   1.000
_cell.angle_alpha   90.00
_cell.angle_beta   90.00
_cell.angle_gamma   90.00
#
_symmetry.space_group_name_H-M   'P 1'
#
loop_
_entity.id
_entity.type
_entity.pdbx_description
1 polymer ?
#
loop_
_entity_poly.entity_id
_entity_poly.type
_entity_poly.pdbx_seq_one_letter_code
_entity_poly.pdbx_strand_id
1 'polypeptide(L)'
;MLNYVKPEKFIVEEEKEDRGYLYARYSVQPLERGYGVMIGNSLRRILLSSIPSMAITRVKIKDVYHEYDALKGVKEDILQILMNIKQIQIKEVIPIH
;
A
#
# COMPACT_ATOMS: atom_id res chain seq x y z
N MET A 1 -12.38 19.19 -35.55
CA MET A 1 -12.85 19.08 -34.15
C MET A 1 -12.43 17.70 -33.67
N LEU A 2 -11.52 17.59 -32.70
CA LEU A 2 -11.07 16.29 -32.19
C LEU A 2 -12.22 15.69 -31.36
N ASN A 3 -12.72 14.52 -31.77
CA ASN A 3 -13.77 13.78 -31.05
C ASN A 3 -13.15 13.19 -29.79
N TYR A 4 -13.39 13.83 -28.63
CA TYR A 4 -12.93 13.33 -27.34
C TYR A 4 -13.68 12.05 -26.97
N VAL A 5 -12.97 10.93 -26.91
CA VAL A 5 -13.52 9.66 -26.43
C VAL A 5 -13.32 9.56 -24.92
N LYS A 6 -14.41 9.62 -24.17
CA LYS A 6 -14.40 9.40 -22.71
C LYS A 6 -14.18 7.89 -22.46
N PRO A 7 -13.12 7.47 -21.74
CA PRO A 7 -12.95 6.06 -21.41
C PRO A 7 -14.11 5.57 -20.55
N GLU A 8 -14.59 4.36 -20.85
CA GLU A 8 -15.55 3.67 -20.00
C GLU A 8 -14.90 3.25 -18.68
N LYS A 9 -15.73 2.93 -17.69
CA LYS A 9 -15.30 2.58 -16.31
C LYS A 9 -14.17 1.55 -16.34
N PHE A 10 -13.30 1.60 -15.32
CA PHE A 10 -12.30 0.55 -15.10
C PHE A 10 -12.97 -0.82 -15.09
N ILE A 11 -12.46 -1.72 -15.93
CA ILE A 11 -12.89 -3.12 -15.99
C ILE A 11 -11.99 -3.89 -15.04
N VAL A 12 -12.58 -4.61 -14.09
CA VAL A 12 -11.84 -5.50 -13.19
C VAL A 12 -11.51 -6.78 -13.96
N GLU A 13 -10.23 -7.06 -14.17
CA GLU A 13 -9.79 -8.30 -14.84
C GLU A 13 -9.45 -9.39 -13.85
N GLU A 14 -8.94 -9.02 -12.67
CA GLU A 14 -8.53 -9.96 -11.64
C GLU A 14 -8.55 -9.27 -10.29
N GLU A 15 -9.15 -9.90 -9.29
CA GLU A 15 -9.00 -9.56 -7.88
C GLU A 15 -8.70 -10.85 -7.13
N LYS A 16 -7.57 -10.87 -6.43
CA LYS A 16 -7.16 -12.01 -5.61
C LYS A 16 -6.40 -11.57 -4.38
N GLU A 17 -6.41 -12.44 -3.39
CA GLU A 17 -5.48 -12.36 -2.27
C GLU A 17 -4.23 -13.17 -2.63
N ASP A 18 -3.07 -12.53 -2.65
CA ASP A 18 -1.77 -13.17 -2.89
C ASP A 18 -0.84 -12.87 -1.71
N ARG A 19 -0.41 -13.93 -1.00
CA ARG A 19 0.51 -13.83 0.15
C ARG A 19 0.07 -12.83 1.24
N GLY A 20 -1.24 -12.70 1.47
CA GLY A 20 -1.81 -11.74 2.43
C GLY A 20 -1.88 -10.30 1.93
N TYR A 21 -1.64 -10.06 0.65
CA TYR A 21 -1.87 -8.78 -0.02
C TYR A 21 -3.04 -8.87 -0.97
N LEU A 22 -3.84 -7.81 -1.06
CA LEU A 22 -4.87 -7.67 -2.08
C LEU A 22 -4.22 -7.22 -3.39
N TYR A 23 -4.33 -8.06 -4.41
CA TYR A 23 -3.90 -7.77 -5.76
C TYR A 23 -5.12 -7.56 -6.67
N ALA A 24 -5.12 -6.45 -7.41
CA ALA A 24 -6.15 -6.14 -8.39
C ALA A 24 -5.53 -5.70 -9.71
N ARG A 25 -6.08 -6.19 -10.82
CA ARG A 25 -5.70 -5.84 -12.20
C ARG A 25 -6.90 -5.23 -12.90
N TYR A 26 -6.70 -4.02 -13.43
CA TYR A 26 -7.74 -3.27 -14.12
C TYR A 26 -7.35 -3.00 -15.57
N SER A 27 -8.31 -3.02 -16.48
CA SER A 27 -8.15 -2.54 -17.85
C SER A 27 -9.05 -1.33 -18.13
N VAL A 28 -8.54 -0.45 -18.99
CA VAL A 28 -9.23 0.78 -19.42
C VAL A 28 -9.09 0.91 -20.92
N GLN A 29 -10.23 0.96 -21.60
CA GLN A 29 -10.33 1.15 -23.04
C GLN A 29 -11.69 1.77 -23.39
N PRO A 30 -11.82 2.45 -24.54
CA PRO A 30 -10.75 2.87 -25.45
C PRO A 30 -9.99 4.11 -24.92
N LEU A 31 -8.72 4.25 -25.31
CA LEU A 31 -7.90 5.42 -25.00
C LEU A 31 -7.29 6.00 -26.28
N GLU A 32 -7.23 7.33 -26.33
CA GLU A 32 -6.50 8.06 -27.36
C GLU A 32 -5.01 7.68 -27.36
N ARG A 33 -4.36 7.77 -28.53
CA ARG A 33 -2.93 7.46 -28.66
C ARG A 33 -2.12 8.36 -27.72
N GLY A 34 -1.32 7.76 -26.85
CA GLY A 34 -0.49 8.47 -25.87
C GLY A 34 -1.15 8.67 -24.49
N TYR A 35 -2.48 8.57 -24.39
CA TYR A 35 -3.17 8.76 -23.10
C TYR A 35 -2.88 7.61 -22.12
N GLY A 36 -2.68 6.38 -22.62
CA GLY A 36 -2.32 5.24 -21.76
C GLY A 36 -1.05 5.47 -20.94
N VAL A 37 0.00 6.04 -21.56
CA VAL A 37 1.26 6.36 -20.87
C VAL A 37 1.07 7.51 -19.89
N MET A 38 0.35 8.55 -20.30
CA MET A 38 0.07 9.72 -19.45
C MET A 38 -0.71 9.32 -18.19
N ILE A 39 -1.79 8.57 -18.34
CA ILE A 39 -2.64 8.11 -17.22
C ILE A 39 -1.88 7.10 -16.37
N GLY A 40 -1.26 6.09 -16.98
CA GLY A 40 -0.55 5.04 -16.25
C GLY A 40 0.61 5.58 -15.41
N ASN A 41 1.43 6.48 -15.96
CA ASN A 41 2.52 7.09 -15.20
C ASN A 41 2.00 7.99 -14.07
N SER A 42 0.93 8.76 -14.34
CA SER A 42 0.33 9.62 -13.32
C SER A 42 -0.25 8.82 -12.16
N LEU A 43 -1.03 7.78 -12.46
CA LEU A 43 -1.61 6.87 -11.45
C LEU A 43 -0.50 6.16 -10.66
N ARG A 44 0.52 5.62 -11.33
CA ARG A 44 1.67 4.98 -10.65
C ARG A 44 2.33 5.94 -9.65
N ARG A 45 2.57 7.20 -10.04
CA ARG A 45 3.18 8.20 -9.14
C ARG A 45 2.29 8.53 -7.95
N ILE A 46 1.00 8.71 -8.17
CA ILE A 46 0.04 9.02 -7.10
C ILE A 46 -0.06 7.84 -6.12
N LEU A 47 -0.23 6.61 -6.64
CA LEU A 47 -0.36 5.41 -5.83
C LEU A 47 0.90 5.11 -5.00
N LEU A 48 2.10 5.43 -5.51
CA LEU A 48 3.35 5.22 -4.78
C LEU A 48 3.70 6.33 -3.78
N SER A 49 3.09 7.51 -3.86
CA SER A 49 3.52 8.68 -3.08
C SER A 49 2.47 9.26 -2.14
N SER A 50 1.18 9.14 -2.50
CA SER A 50 0.12 9.98 -1.93
C SER A 50 -1.08 9.17 -1.44
N ILE A 51 -0.91 7.85 -1.22
CA ILE A 51 -1.96 7.05 -0.60
C ILE A 51 -1.93 7.32 0.91
N PRO A 52 -3.01 7.87 1.49
CA PRO A 52 -3.12 8.00 2.93
C PRO A 52 -3.12 6.59 3.54
N SER A 53 -2.21 6.36 4.49
CA SER A 53 -2.11 5.11 5.22
C SER A 53 -1.72 5.38 6.67
N MET A 54 -2.03 4.43 7.55
CA MET A 54 -1.62 4.48 8.95
C MET A 54 -0.48 3.49 9.17
N ALA A 55 0.58 3.95 9.80
CA ALA A 55 1.76 3.14 10.11
C ALA A 55 2.25 3.43 11.52
N ILE A 56 2.83 2.41 12.16
CA ILE A 56 3.46 2.54 13.48
C ILE A 56 4.78 3.30 13.29
N THR A 57 4.86 4.50 13.85
CA THR A 57 6.04 5.38 13.69
C THR A 57 7.06 5.24 14.81
N ARG A 58 6.61 4.87 16.02
CA ARG A 58 7.47 4.73 17.21
C ARG A 58 6.97 3.58 18.08
N VAL A 59 7.93 2.87 18.68
CA VAL A 59 7.69 1.80 19.65
C VAL A 59 8.60 2.05 20.84
N LYS A 60 8.07 1.90 22.07
CA LYS A 60 8.85 1.99 23.30
C LYS A 60 8.78 0.65 24.02
N ILE A 61 9.94 0.01 24.19
CA ILE A 61 10.06 -1.27 24.90
C ILE A 61 10.69 -0.99 26.27
N LYS A 62 10.15 -1.60 27.32
CA LYS A 62 10.68 -1.44 28.67
C LYS A 62 12.03 -2.15 28.78
N ASP A 63 12.97 -1.54 29.49
CA ASP A 63 14.30 -2.11 29.81
C ASP A 63 15.17 -2.38 28.57
N VAL A 64 14.93 -1.65 27.47
CA VAL A 64 15.70 -1.68 26.22
C VAL A 64 16.28 -0.29 25.98
N TYR A 65 17.58 -0.21 25.69
CA TYR A 65 18.26 1.05 25.42
C TYR A 65 18.38 1.34 23.92
N HIS A 66 18.60 0.30 23.11
CA HIS A 66 18.71 0.43 21.65
C HIS A 66 18.16 -0.79 20.89
N GLU A 67 17.94 -0.63 19.59
CA GLU A 67 17.34 -1.63 18.71
C GLU A 67 18.15 -2.92 18.50
N TYR A 68 19.41 -2.94 18.95
CA TYR A 68 20.31 -4.10 18.87
C TYR A 68 20.41 -4.88 20.20
N ASP A 69 19.60 -4.53 21.20
CA ASP A 69 19.58 -5.25 22.48
C ASP A 69 18.80 -6.57 22.32
N ALA A 70 19.24 -7.62 23.03
CA ALA A 70 18.47 -8.84 23.14
C ALA A 70 17.56 -8.78 24.39
N LEU A 71 16.27 -9.09 24.23
CA LEU A 71 15.33 -9.14 25.35
C LEU A 71 15.35 -10.52 26.02
N LYS A 72 15.62 -10.56 27.32
CA LYS A 72 15.65 -11.82 28.08
C LYS A 72 14.28 -12.52 28.04
N GLY A 73 14.27 -13.76 27.54
CA GLY A 73 13.06 -14.58 27.43
C GLY A 73 12.34 -14.48 26.08
N VAL A 74 12.85 -13.69 25.14
CA VAL A 74 12.39 -13.66 23.75
C VAL A 74 13.45 -14.28 22.85
N LYS A 75 13.00 -15.07 21.85
CA LYS A 75 13.90 -15.77 20.93
C LYS A 75 14.42 -14.82 19.83
N GLU A 76 13.58 -13.90 19.38
CA GLU A 76 13.95 -12.89 18.39
C GLU A 76 14.72 -11.70 18.98
N ASP A 77 15.58 -11.11 18.16
CA ASP A 77 16.23 -9.83 18.43
C ASP A 77 15.24 -8.65 18.24
N ILE A 78 15.49 -7.52 18.90
CA ILE A 78 14.60 -6.35 18.86
C ILE A 78 14.47 -5.80 17.44
N LEU A 79 15.54 -5.80 16.66
CA LEU A 79 15.47 -5.40 15.25
C LEU A 79 14.47 -6.26 14.47
N GLN A 80 14.46 -7.57 14.71
CA GLN A 80 13.52 -8.50 14.07
C GLN A 80 12.08 -8.20 14.49
N ILE A 81 11.86 -7.92 15.79
CA ILE A 81 10.55 -7.51 16.31
C ILE A 81 10.09 -6.22 15.64
N LEU A 82 10.95 -5.21 15.54
CA LEU A 82 10.66 -3.94 14.87
C LEU A 82 10.30 -4.15 13.39
N MET A 83 11.02 -5.02 12.69
CA MET A 83 10.73 -5.39 11.30
C MET A 83 9.39 -6.10 11.15
N ASN A 84 9.02 -6.95 12.09
CA ASN A 84 7.70 -7.58 12.12
C ASN A 84 6.60 -6.56 12.40
N ILE A 85 6.82 -5.61 13.32
CA ILE A 85 5.88 -4.52 13.62
C ILE A 85 5.62 -3.65 12.39
N LYS A 86 6.64 -3.38 11.56
CA LYS A 86 6.48 -2.61 10.31
C LYS A 86 5.58 -3.29 9.28
N GLN A 87 5.38 -4.61 9.36
CA GLN A 87 4.51 -5.35 8.45
C GLN A 87 3.04 -5.35 8.89
N ILE A 88 2.73 -4.86 10.09
CA ILE A 88 1.37 -4.78 10.60
C ILE A 88 0.59 -3.74 9.81
N GLN A 89 -0.50 -4.18 9.17
CA GLN A 89 -1.44 -3.29 8.47
C GLN A 89 -2.50 -2.81 9.46
N ILE A 90 -2.65 -1.49 9.60
CA ILE A 90 -3.69 -0.91 10.45
C ILE A 90 -4.72 -0.22 9.56
N LYS A 91 -5.99 -0.55 9.81
CA LYS A 91 -7.12 0.10 9.18
C LYS A 91 -7.91 0.80 10.26
N GLU A 92 -8.10 2.11 10.11
CA GLU A 92 -9.04 2.84 10.95
C GLU A 92 -10.46 2.37 10.64
N VAL A 93 -11.19 1.95 11.67
CA VAL A 93 -12.63 1.71 11.55
C VAL A 93 -13.30 3.05 11.78
N ILE A 94 -13.47 3.84 10.72
CA ILE A 94 -14.24 5.07 10.78
C ILE A 94 -15.72 4.66 10.85
N PRO A 95 -16.44 4.91 11.95
CA PRO A 95 -17.89 4.72 11.96
C PRO A 95 -18.50 5.74 11.00
N ILE A 96 -19.12 5.25 9.94
CA ILE A 96 -19.89 6.06 9.00
C ILE A 96 -21.11 6.58 9.80
N HIS A 97 -21.17 7.90 10.05
CA HIS A 97 -22.40 8.59 10.47
C HIS A 97 -23.24 8.90 9.22
#